data_AF-A0A7S0MVH0-F1
#
_entry.id   AF-A0A7S0MVH0-F1
#
_cell.length_a   1.000
_cell.length_b   1.000
_cell.length_c   1.000
_cell.angle_alpha   90.00
_cell.angle_beta   90.00
_cell.angle_gamma   90.00
#
_symmetry.space_group_name_H-M   'P 1'
#
loop_
_entity.id
_entity.type
_entity.pdbx_description
1 polymer ?
#
loop_
_entity_poly.entity_id
_entity_poly.type
_entity_poly.pdbx_seq_one_letter_code
_entity_poly.pdbx_strand_id
1 'polypeptide(L)'
;HTRRRDCVSVYDLGGGSGQGMVPVVQYWEHEELVTCLSPYPAGWAAEAAGSLFFSGSRDKSIRLYDARTARQSVAHMAPASVAGAGNGHAFMITCLDTLGGTGAGG
;
A
#
# COMPACT_ATOMS: atom_id res chain seq x y z
N HIS A 1 -22.43 -13.47 9.09
CA HIS A 1 -21.47 -12.88 8.13
C HIS A 1 -20.08 -12.89 8.74
N THR A 2 -19.21 -13.80 8.32
CA THR A 2 -17.77 -13.71 8.59
C THR A 2 -17.23 -12.52 7.81
N ARG A 3 -16.63 -11.51 8.48
CA ARG A 3 -15.99 -10.39 7.77
C ARG A 3 -14.87 -10.96 6.92
N ARG A 4 -15.05 -10.93 5.59
CA ARG A 4 -13.98 -11.23 4.65
C ARG A 4 -13.02 -10.05 4.72
N ARG A 5 -11.79 -10.28 5.17
CA ARG A 5 -10.75 -9.25 5.08
C ARG A 5 -10.31 -9.17 3.64
N ASP A 6 -10.24 -7.95 3.11
CA ASP A 6 -9.62 -7.73 1.81
C ASP A 6 -8.11 -7.84 1.96
N CYS A 7 -7.44 -8.14 0.85
CA CYS A 7 -6.00 -8.29 0.81
C CYS A 7 -5.42 -7.60 -0.42
N VAL A 8 -4.18 -7.15 -0.30
CA VAL A 8 -3.40 -6.72 -1.47
C VAL A 8 -2.63 -7.94 -1.98
N SER A 9 -2.81 -8.27 -3.25
CA SER A 9 -2.08 -9.38 -3.90
C SER A 9 -1.19 -8.83 -5.01
N VAL A 10 0.07 -9.21 -5.00
CA VAL A 10 1.05 -8.84 -6.04
C VAL A 10 1.28 -10.04 -6.94
N TYR A 11 1.30 -9.79 -8.23
CA TYR A 11 1.46 -10.80 -9.26
C TYR A 11 2.61 -10.44 -10.18
N ASP A 12 3.35 -11.46 -10.65
CA ASP A 12 4.35 -11.31 -11.70
C ASP A 12 3.71 -11.69 -13.04
N LEU A 13 3.77 -10.77 -14.01
CA LEU A 13 3.22 -10.93 -15.36
C LEU A 13 4.24 -11.49 -16.36
N GLY A 14 5.51 -11.64 -15.97
CA GLY A 14 6.58 -12.12 -16.86
C GLY A 14 6.42 -13.57 -17.33
N GLY A 15 5.56 -14.37 -16.66
CA GLY A 15 5.44 -15.82 -16.85
C GLY A 15 4.46 -16.33 -17.91
N GLY A 16 3.73 -15.47 -18.64
CA GLY A 16 2.79 -15.88 -19.69
C GLY A 16 1.31 -15.62 -19.39
N SER A 17 0.42 -16.27 -20.15
CA SER A 17 -0.93 -15.83 -20.57
C SER A 17 -2.04 -15.65 -19.52
N GLY A 18 -1.74 -15.26 -18.28
CA GLY A 18 -2.73 -14.86 -17.26
C GLY A 18 -3.61 -15.99 -16.71
N GLN A 19 -3.55 -17.20 -17.28
CA GLN A 19 -4.26 -18.37 -16.77
C GLN A 19 -3.47 -19.01 -15.64
N GLY A 20 -4.10 -19.18 -14.48
CA GLY A 20 -3.47 -19.79 -13.32
C GLY A 20 -2.49 -18.87 -12.58
N MET A 21 -2.63 -17.55 -12.71
CA MET A 21 -1.81 -16.61 -11.95
C MET A 21 -1.96 -16.82 -10.44
N VAL A 22 -0.85 -17.19 -9.80
CA VAL A 22 -0.73 -17.25 -8.36
C VAL A 22 -0.07 -15.97 -7.85
N PRO A 23 -0.53 -15.40 -6.73
CA PRO A 23 0.10 -14.22 -6.16
C PRO A 23 1.51 -14.58 -5.68
N VAL A 24 2.47 -13.72 -6.01
CA VAL A 24 3.86 -13.79 -5.51
C VAL A 24 3.87 -13.49 -4.00
N VAL A 25 3.05 -12.52 -3.59
CA VAL A 25 2.85 -12.16 -2.18
C VAL A 25 1.43 -11.64 -1.95
N GLN A 26 0.91 -11.85 -0.74
CA GLN A 26 -0.38 -11.34 -0.30
C GLN A 26 -0.25 -10.67 1.08
N TYR A 27 -0.88 -9.51 1.23
CA TYR A 27 -0.89 -8.72 2.45
C TYR A 27 -2.32 -8.65 3.00
N TRP A 28 -2.50 -9.13 4.23
CA TRP A 28 -3.82 -9.32 4.88
C TRP A 28 -4.01 -8.39 6.09
N GLU A 29 -3.30 -7.27 6.10
CA GLU A 29 -3.19 -6.43 7.30
C GLU A 29 -4.25 -5.34 7.39
N HIS A 30 -4.91 -4.99 6.28
CA HIS A 30 -6.10 -4.14 6.35
C HIS A 30 -7.25 -4.90 7.00
N GLU A 31 -7.97 -4.22 7.90
CA GLU A 31 -9.10 -4.83 8.63
C GLU A 31 -10.42 -4.68 7.86
N GLU A 32 -10.45 -3.79 6.88
CA GLU A 32 -11.58 -3.45 6.04
C GLU A 32 -11.14 -3.26 4.57
N LEU A 33 -12.09 -2.91 3.71
CA LEU A 33 -11.91 -2.70 2.27
C LEU A 33 -10.68 -1.86 1.93
N VAL A 34 -9.80 -2.42 1.09
CA VAL A 34 -8.72 -1.68 0.42
C VAL A 34 -9.32 -0.89 -0.74
N THR A 35 -9.21 0.43 -0.70
CA THR A 35 -9.92 1.33 -1.62
C THR A 35 -9.03 1.89 -2.71
N CYS A 36 -7.71 1.96 -2.47
CA CYS A 36 -6.76 2.49 -3.44
C CYS A 36 -5.35 1.92 -3.24
N LEU A 37 -4.58 1.91 -4.33
CA LEU A 37 -3.15 1.59 -4.35
C LEU A 37 -2.41 2.73 -5.07
N SER A 38 -1.18 3.02 -4.65
CA SER A 38 -0.33 4.02 -5.30
C SER A 38 1.13 3.57 -5.32
N PRO A 39 1.81 3.60 -6.47
CA PRO A 39 3.23 3.24 -6.54
C PRO A 39 4.09 4.26 -5.77
N TYR A 40 5.21 3.81 -5.23
CA TYR A 40 6.21 4.73 -4.67
C TYR A 40 6.99 5.41 -5.80
N PRO A 41 7.19 6.74 -5.78
CA PRO A 41 7.89 7.45 -6.85
C PRO A 41 9.36 7.00 -6.98
N ALA A 42 9.80 6.70 -8.20
CA ALA A 42 11.18 6.27 -8.46
C ALA A 42 12.22 7.35 -8.07
N GLY A 43 11.84 8.63 -8.06
CA GLY A 43 12.74 9.74 -7.73
C GLY A 43 13.04 9.90 -6.24
N TRP A 44 12.37 9.16 -5.34
CA TRP A 44 12.55 9.30 -3.90
C TRP A 44 13.54 8.30 -3.31
N ALA A 45 13.71 7.14 -3.97
CA ALA A 45 14.73 6.16 -3.64
C ALA A 45 14.96 5.25 -4.86
N ALA A 46 16.06 5.49 -5.60
CA ALA A 46 16.40 4.72 -6.80
C ALA A 46 16.50 3.21 -6.53
N GLU A 47 17.04 2.84 -5.37
CA GLU A 47 17.16 1.44 -4.91
C GLU A 47 15.80 0.80 -4.57
N ALA A 48 14.77 1.62 -4.37
CA ALA A 48 13.42 1.21 -3.97
C ALA A 48 12.41 1.23 -5.14
N ALA A 49 12.81 1.79 -6.28
CA ALA A 49 11.97 1.97 -7.45
C ALA A 49 11.38 0.63 -7.92
N GLY A 50 10.05 0.60 -8.08
CA GLY A 50 9.34 -0.55 -8.63
C GLY A 50 8.95 -1.66 -7.65
N SER A 51 9.36 -1.61 -6.37
CA SER A 51 8.89 -2.58 -5.36
C SER A 51 8.12 -1.98 -4.20
N LEU A 52 8.28 -0.68 -3.96
CA LEU A 52 7.52 0.02 -2.94
C LEU A 52 6.19 0.49 -3.49
N PHE A 53 5.13 0.33 -2.70
CA PHE A 53 3.81 0.87 -3.00
C PHE A 53 3.01 1.10 -1.72
N PHE A 54 2.02 1.96 -1.81
CA PHE A 54 1.09 2.25 -0.74
C PHE A 54 -0.29 1.68 -1.02
N SER A 55 -1.03 1.42 0.06
CA SER A 55 -2.48 1.20 0.02
C SER A 55 -3.21 2.14 0.96
N GLY A 56 -4.46 2.46 0.62
CA GLY A 56 -5.40 3.13 1.50
C GLY A 56 -6.65 2.26 1.72
N SER A 57 -7.30 2.42 2.87
CA SER A 57 -8.42 1.55 3.27
C SER A 57 -9.54 2.29 4.02
N ARG A 58 -10.70 1.62 4.08
CA ARG A 58 -11.83 1.97 4.92
C ARG A 58 -11.53 1.84 6.43
N ASP A 59 -10.51 1.07 6.80
CA ASP A 59 -10.00 1.04 8.17
C ASP A 59 -9.25 2.34 8.58
N LYS A 60 -9.21 3.32 7.65
CA LYS A 60 -8.64 4.66 7.82
C LYS A 60 -7.12 4.68 7.88
N SER A 61 -6.49 3.57 7.52
CA SER A 61 -5.03 3.46 7.48
C SER A 61 -4.46 3.55 6.07
N ILE A 62 -3.24 4.10 6.00
CA ILE A 62 -2.34 3.97 4.85
C ILE A 62 -1.23 3.00 5.23
N ARG A 63 -0.90 2.05 4.36
CA ARG A 63 0.22 1.12 4.57
C ARG A 63 1.22 1.25 3.43
N LEU A 64 2.51 1.12 3.76
CA LEU A 64 3.62 1.05 2.82
C LEU A 64 4.15 -0.38 2.80
N TYR A 65 4.36 -0.92 1.61
CA TYR A 65 4.88 -2.27 1.41
C TYR A 65 6.17 -2.24 0.62
N ASP A 66 7.02 -3.23 0.87
CA ASP A 66 8.08 -3.62 -0.05
C ASP A 66 7.80 -5.03 -0.59
N ALA A 67 7.43 -5.08 -1.87
CA ALA A 67 7.13 -6.32 -2.58
C ALA A 67 8.31 -7.28 -2.67
N ARG A 68 9.56 -6.81 -2.50
CA ARG A 68 10.77 -7.64 -2.60
C ARG A 68 11.07 -8.39 -1.31
N THR A 69 10.90 -7.73 -0.17
CA THR A 69 11.55 -8.14 1.08
C THR A 69 10.57 -8.58 2.16
N ALA A 70 9.32 -8.14 2.09
CA ALA A 70 8.39 -8.28 3.21
C ALA A 70 7.06 -8.92 2.81
N ARG A 71 6.58 -9.84 3.66
CA ARG A 71 5.19 -10.36 3.64
C ARG A 71 4.23 -9.52 4.50
N GLN A 72 4.72 -8.38 5.00
CA GLN A 72 4.01 -7.43 5.84
C GLN A 72 4.39 -6.00 5.43
N SER A 73 3.57 -5.03 5.80
CA SER A 73 3.85 -3.62 5.59
C SER A 73 5.09 -3.19 6.38
N VAL A 74 5.93 -2.38 5.75
CA VAL A 74 7.15 -1.84 6.35
C VAL A 74 6.89 -0.55 7.13
N ALA A 75 5.76 0.10 6.85
CA ALA A 75 5.26 1.23 7.63
C ALA A 75 3.74 1.33 7.50
N HIS A 76 3.12 2.01 8.47
CA HIS A 76 1.68 2.15 8.55
C HIS A 76 1.32 3.46 9.27
N MET A 77 0.36 4.20 8.71
CA MET A 77 -0.23 5.41 9.27
C MET A 77 -1.70 5.13 9.61
N ALA A 78 -2.01 5.04 10.91
CA ALA A 78 -3.37 4.82 11.42
C ALA A 78 -3.84 5.98 12.30
N PRO A 79 -5.16 6.09 12.52
CA PRO A 79 -5.67 6.90 13.63
C PRO A 79 -4.97 6.49 14.92
N ALA A 80 -4.55 7.45 15.74
CA ALA A 80 -4.00 7.09 17.04
C ALA A 80 -5.07 6.38 17.88
N SER A 81 -4.71 5.26 18.47
CA SER A 81 -5.53 4.55 19.45
C SER A 81 -5.71 5.35 20.75
N VAL A 82 -4.90 6.40 20.96
CA VAL A 82 -4.94 7.29 22.13
C VAL A 82 -4.80 8.76 21.71
N ALA A 83 -5.60 9.63 22.31
CA ALA A 83 -5.68 11.05 21.97
C ALA A 83 -4.30 11.72 22.06
N GLY A 84 -3.76 12.19 20.93
CA GLY A 84 -2.61 13.10 20.92
C GLY A 84 -1.55 12.91 19.83
N ALA A 85 -1.54 11.81 19.07
CA ALA A 85 -0.46 11.56 18.09
C ALA A 85 -0.89 10.71 16.88
N GLY A 86 -2.06 10.98 16.29
CA GLY A 86 -2.56 10.19 15.16
C GLY A 86 -2.17 10.81 13.83
N ASN A 87 -1.19 10.23 13.13
CA ASN A 87 -0.87 10.56 11.73
C ASN A 87 -1.83 9.86 10.73
N GLY A 88 -3.07 9.57 11.12
CA GLY A 88 -4.03 8.81 10.31
C GLY A 88 -5.31 9.58 10.00
N HIS A 89 -6.08 9.06 9.05
CA HIS A 89 -7.31 9.70 8.61
C HIS A 89 -8.46 9.47 9.61
N ALA A 90 -9.31 10.47 9.83
CA ALA A 90 -10.52 10.31 10.65
C ALA A 90 -11.60 9.45 9.95
N PHE A 91 -11.51 9.36 8.62
CA PHE A 91 -12.48 8.70 7.74
C PHE A 91 -11.79 7.76 6.76
N MET A 92 -12.59 7.01 6.00
CA MET A 92 -12.07 6.12 4.97
C MET A 92 -11.22 6.89 3.96
N ILE A 93 -10.20 6.20 3.46
CA ILE A 93 -9.37 6.73 2.37
C ILE A 93 -10.06 6.33 1.07
N THR A 94 -10.21 7.26 0.14
CA THR A 94 -10.87 7.02 -1.16
C THR A 94 -9.87 6.97 -2.31
N CYS A 95 -8.78 7.74 -2.20
CA CYS A 95 -7.68 7.77 -3.15
C CYS A 95 -6.38 8.13 -2.44
N LEU A 96 -5.27 7.76 -3.06
CA LEU A 96 -3.92 8.12 -2.62
C LEU A 96 -3.10 8.40 -3.87
N ASP A 97 -2.37 9.51 -3.86
CA ASP A 97 -1.43 9.87 -4.91
C ASP A 97 -0.10 10.26 -4.29
N THR A 98 0.98 9.84 -4.94
CA THR A 98 2.35 10.12 -4.52
C THR A 98 2.92 11.15 -5.49
N LEU A 99 3.01 12.40 -5.04
CA LEU A 99 3.61 13.47 -5.83
C LEU A 99 5.11 13.21 -5.96
N GLY A 100 5.55 12.75 -7.11
CA GLY A 100 6.97 12.70 -7.46
C GLY A 100 7.53 14.11 -7.40
N GLY A 101 8.31 14.41 -6.37
CA GLY A 101 9.05 15.67 -6.28
C GLY A 101 9.99 15.80 -7.48
N THR A 102 9.57 16.54 -8.51
CA THR A 102 10.53 17.21 -9.38
C THR A 102 11.27 18.19 -8.48
N GLY A 103 12.59 18.03 -8.35
CA GLY A 103 13.40 19.02 -7.67
C GLY A 103 13.01 20.42 -8.14
N ALA A 104 12.79 21.32 -7.19
CA ALA A 104 12.72 22.73 -7.49
C ALA A 104 14.07 23.12 -8.11
N GLY A 105 14.12 23.14 -9.45
CA GLY A 105 15.13 23.83 -10.21
C GLY A 105 14.70 25.28 -10.33
N GLY A 106 15.38 26.15 -9.60
CA GLY A 106 15.26 27.60 -9.61
C GLY A 106 16.38 28.20 -8.78
#